data_AF-A0A942E255-F1
#
_entry.id   AF-A0A942E255-F1
#
_cell.length_a   1.000
_cell.length_b   1.000
_cell.length_c   1.000
_cell.angle_alpha   90.00
_cell.angle_beta   90.00
_cell.angle_gamma   90.00
#
_symmetry.space_group_name_H-M   'P 1'
#
loop_
_entity.id
_entity.type
_entity.pdbx_description
1 polymer ?
#
loop_
_entity_poly.entity_id
_entity_poly.type
_entity_poly.pdbx_seq_one_letter_code
_entity_poly.pdbx_strand_id
1 'polypeptide(L)'
;MFDSYLTRWNLAPDGAPIVTPAAHLLPVLKDGMPAMLKLSHEADERLGGVLMEWWGGDGAARVLARFGDALLMERATGSASLSDMARSGQDDEACVILCAVAAQLHARRSKPLPELTPLSGPSGYGNVPR
;
A
#
# COMPACT_ATOMS: atom_id res chain seq x y z
N MET A 1 9.69 -18.94 3.43
CA MET A 1 9.67 -17.48 3.70
C MET A 1 8.30 -17.03 4.17
N PHE A 2 7.23 -17.36 3.44
CA PHE A 2 5.86 -17.01 3.81
C PHE A 2 5.26 -17.93 4.91
N ASP A 3 5.82 -19.12 5.10
CA ASP A 3 5.20 -20.22 5.87
C ASP A 3 4.83 -19.85 7.32
N SER A 4 5.68 -19.05 7.98
CA SER A 4 5.40 -18.55 9.33
C SER A 4 4.16 -17.65 9.36
N TYR A 5 3.98 -16.80 8.35
CA TYR A 5 2.85 -15.89 8.22
C TYR A 5 1.58 -16.59 7.74
N LEU A 6 1.72 -17.54 6.82
CA LEU A 6 0.62 -18.40 6.38
C LEU A 6 0.03 -19.16 7.56
N THR A 7 0.90 -19.77 8.38
CA THR A 7 0.48 -20.47 9.60
C THR A 7 -0.14 -19.52 10.62
N ARG A 8 0.53 -18.38 10.89
CA ARG A 8 0.09 -17.41 11.90
C ARG A 8 -1.31 -16.85 11.63
N TRP A 9 -1.63 -16.59 10.37
CA TRP A 9 -2.89 -15.96 9.97
C TRP A 9 -3.87 -16.91 9.30
N ASN A 10 -3.58 -18.22 9.33
CA ASN A 10 -4.39 -19.26 8.72
C ASN A 10 -4.74 -18.95 7.25
N LEU A 11 -3.70 -18.67 6.45
CA LEU A 11 -3.83 -18.27 5.05
C LEU A 11 -3.58 -19.44 4.11
N ALA A 12 -4.39 -19.54 3.06
CA ALA A 12 -4.14 -20.45 1.95
C ALA A 12 -3.50 -19.68 0.78
N PRO A 13 -2.39 -20.16 0.19
CA PRO A 13 -1.86 -19.58 -1.06
C PRO A 13 -2.89 -19.62 -2.18
N ASP A 14 -2.94 -18.55 -2.98
CA ASP A 14 -3.95 -18.35 -4.03
C ASP A 14 -3.34 -17.77 -5.31
N GLY A 15 -2.20 -18.35 -5.71
CA GLY A 15 -1.44 -17.95 -6.88
C GLY A 15 0.06 -18.07 -6.68
N ALA A 16 0.81 -17.70 -7.70
CA ALA A 16 2.28 -17.68 -7.64
C ALA A 16 2.78 -16.45 -6.84
N PRO A 17 3.91 -16.57 -6.13
CA PRO A 17 4.59 -15.43 -5.56
C PRO A 17 4.99 -14.41 -6.64
N ILE A 18 4.90 -13.13 -6.29
CA ILE A 18 5.39 -12.02 -7.11
C ILE A 18 6.59 -11.41 -6.39
N VAL A 19 7.73 -11.33 -7.06
CA VAL A 19 8.96 -10.78 -6.49
C VAL A 19 9.25 -9.44 -7.13
N THR A 20 9.47 -8.43 -6.29
CA THR A 20 9.92 -7.10 -6.69
C THR A 20 11.23 -6.79 -5.97
N PRO A 21 12.01 -5.78 -6.39
CA PRO A 21 13.22 -5.39 -5.67
C PRO A 21 12.97 -5.02 -4.19
N ALA A 22 11.77 -4.51 -3.87
CA ALA A 22 11.45 -3.98 -2.54
C ALA A 22 10.72 -5.00 -1.63
N ALA A 23 10.09 -6.03 -2.20
CA ALA A 23 9.25 -6.95 -1.46
C ALA A 23 8.97 -8.26 -2.19
N HIS A 24 8.61 -9.27 -1.41
CA HIS A 24 7.90 -10.46 -1.89
C HIS A 24 6.41 -10.33 -1.59
N LEU A 25 5.59 -10.64 -2.58
CA LEU A 25 4.13 -10.62 -2.52
C LEU A 25 3.60 -12.04 -2.76
N LEU A 26 2.55 -12.42 -2.05
CA LEU A 26 1.85 -13.67 -2.25
C LEU A 26 0.35 -13.43 -2.22
N PRO A 27 -0.38 -13.70 -3.33
CA PRO A 27 -1.83 -13.77 -3.30
C PRO A 27 -2.26 -14.91 -2.37
N VAL A 28 -3.19 -14.64 -1.47
CA VAL A 28 -3.68 -15.62 -0.48
C VAL A 28 -5.19 -15.50 -0.31
N LEU A 29 -5.80 -16.53 0.27
CA LEU A 29 -7.14 -16.47 0.85
C LEU A 29 -7.03 -16.40 2.37
N LYS A 30 -7.77 -15.46 2.98
CA LYS A 30 -8.03 -15.42 4.41
C LYS A 30 -9.51 -15.70 4.64
N ASP A 31 -9.83 -16.82 5.27
CA ASP A 31 -11.22 -17.24 5.52
C ASP A 31 -12.08 -17.25 4.22
N GLY A 32 -11.47 -17.68 3.11
CA GLY A 32 -12.09 -17.69 1.78
C GLY A 32 -12.11 -16.35 1.02
N MET A 33 -11.67 -15.26 1.65
CA MET A 33 -11.63 -13.93 1.02
C MET A 33 -10.25 -13.63 0.41
N PRO A 34 -10.19 -13.11 -0.83
CA PRO A 34 -8.94 -12.66 -1.47
C PRO A 34 -8.18 -11.62 -0.66
N ALA A 35 -6.92 -11.90 -0.38
CA ALA A 35 -5.97 -11.01 0.28
C ALA A 35 -4.60 -11.08 -0.39
N MET A 36 -3.74 -10.13 -0.03
CA MET A 36 -2.35 -10.04 -0.49
C MET A 36 -1.43 -9.97 0.73
N LEU A 37 -0.51 -10.92 0.81
CA LEU A 37 0.57 -10.94 1.80
C LEU A 37 1.80 -10.26 1.21
N LYS A 38 2.25 -9.16 1.80
CA LYS A 38 3.50 -8.45 1.45
C LYS A 38 4.53 -8.62 2.54
N LEU A 39 5.75 -9.03 2.18
CA LEU A 39 6.93 -9.06 3.04
C LEU A 39 7.93 -8.00 2.55
N SER A 40 8.14 -6.95 3.33
CA SER A 40 8.98 -5.80 2.98
C SER A 40 10.42 -5.97 3.49
N HIS A 41 11.42 -5.72 2.64
CA HIS A 41 12.83 -5.82 3.05
C HIS A 41 13.33 -4.58 3.79
N GLU A 42 12.97 -3.40 3.29
CA GLU A 42 13.48 -2.11 3.75
C GLU A 42 12.63 -1.48 4.87
N ALA A 43 13.26 -0.63 5.69
CA ALA A 43 12.58 0.05 6.79
C ALA A 43 11.48 1.00 6.30
N ASP A 44 11.75 1.75 5.23
CA ASP A 44 10.80 2.70 4.64
C ASP A 44 9.55 1.98 4.10
N GLU A 45 9.73 0.80 3.52
CA GLU A 45 8.63 -0.06 3.05
C GLU A 45 7.77 -0.61 4.19
N ARG A 46 8.34 -0.77 5.40
CA ARG A 46 7.58 -1.13 6.60
C ARG A 46 6.77 0.05 7.14
N LEU A 47 7.31 1.27 7.08
CA LEU A 47 6.57 2.49 7.43
C LEU A 47 5.34 2.70 6.55
N GLY A 48 5.43 2.33 5.26
CA GLY A 48 4.28 2.31 4.36
C GLY A 48 3.10 1.49 4.91
N GLY A 49 3.36 0.34 5.54
CA GLY A 49 2.33 -0.47 6.18
C GLY A 49 1.67 0.19 7.40
N VAL A 50 2.44 0.95 8.19
CA VAL A 50 1.91 1.74 9.31
C VAL A 50 1.01 2.85 8.80
N LEU A 51 1.40 3.52 7.71
CA LEU A 51 0.57 4.56 7.08
C LEU A 51 -0.72 3.97 6.49
N MET A 52 -0.66 2.78 5.87
CA MET A 52 -1.87 2.09 5.40
C MET A 52 -2.82 1.70 6.55
N GLU A 53 -2.32 1.27 7.71
CA GLU A 53 -3.13 1.07 8.92
C GLU A 53 -3.72 2.40 9.46
N TRP A 54 -3.03 3.51 9.25
CA TRP A 54 -3.54 4.83 9.61
C TRP A 54 -4.69 5.27 8.69
N TRP A 55 -4.56 5.08 7.38
CA TRP A 55 -5.65 5.31 6.42
C TRP A 55 -6.84 4.36 6.63
N GLY A 56 -6.61 3.13 7.09
CA GLY A 56 -7.69 2.24 7.56
C GLY A 56 -8.69 1.82 6.49
N GLY A 57 -8.30 1.82 5.21
CA GLY A 57 -9.19 1.52 4.09
C GLY A 57 -9.78 2.75 3.38
N ASP A 58 -9.48 3.97 3.85
CA ASP A 58 -9.96 5.22 3.25
C ASP A 58 -8.97 5.73 2.20
N GLY A 59 -9.30 5.53 0.92
CA GLY A 59 -8.44 5.83 -0.23
C GLY A 59 -7.26 4.86 -0.42
N ALA A 60 -7.07 3.89 0.48
CA ALA A 60 -6.00 2.91 0.46
C ALA A 60 -6.54 1.50 0.69
N ALA A 61 -5.79 0.48 0.26
CA ALA A 61 -6.15 -0.90 0.56
C ALA A 61 -6.21 -1.14 2.08
N ARG A 62 -7.31 -1.70 2.57
CA ARG A 62 -7.48 -2.03 3.99
C ARG A 62 -6.45 -3.07 4.45
N VAL A 63 -5.76 -2.75 5.55
CA VAL A 63 -4.88 -3.68 6.25
C VAL A 63 -5.71 -4.62 7.13
N LEU A 64 -5.50 -5.92 6.96
CA LEU A 64 -6.17 -6.98 7.71
C LEU A 64 -5.33 -7.44 8.91
N ALA A 65 -4.01 -7.45 8.76
CA ALA A 65 -3.06 -7.76 9.83
C ALA A 65 -1.65 -7.26 9.48
N ARG A 66 -0.84 -7.03 10.50
CA ARG A 66 0.60 -6.72 10.36
C ARG A 66 1.40 -7.39 11.48
N PHE A 67 2.56 -7.93 11.16
CA PHE A 67 3.48 -8.48 12.14
C PHE A 67 4.91 -8.49 11.59
N GLY A 68 5.85 -7.86 12.31
CA GLY A 68 7.24 -7.77 11.85
C GLY A 68 7.33 -7.02 10.52
N ASP A 69 7.86 -7.70 9.50
CA ASP A 69 8.00 -7.22 8.12
C ASP A 69 6.80 -7.56 7.22
N ALA A 70 5.80 -8.28 7.75
CA ALA A 70 4.64 -8.74 7.00
C ALA A 70 3.44 -7.82 7.14
N LEU A 71 2.80 -7.56 6.01
CA LEU A 71 1.55 -6.83 5.89
C LEU A 71 0.55 -7.67 5.09
N LEU A 72 -0.59 -7.97 5.70
CA LEU A 72 -1.72 -8.62 5.03
C LEU A 72 -2.77 -7.55 4.72
N MET A 73 -3.14 -7.40 3.46
CA MET A 73 -4.10 -6.41 3.01
C MET A 73 -5.14 -7.03 2.07
N GLU A 74 -6.24 -6.32 1.86
CA GLU A 74 -7.21 -6.70 0.82
C GLU A 74 -6.55 -6.75 -0.56
N ARG A 75 -6.96 -7.72 -1.38
CA ARG A 75 -6.45 -7.85 -2.75
C ARG A 75 -7.35 -7.08 -3.71
N ALA A 76 -6.74 -6.24 -4.54
CA ALA A 76 -7.45 -5.63 -5.67
C ALA A 76 -7.90 -6.72 -6.65
N THR A 77 -9.22 -6.90 -6.75
CA THR A 77 -9.86 -7.92 -7.61
C THR A 77 -10.86 -7.30 -8.60
N GLY A 78 -10.95 -5.96 -8.62
CA GLY A 78 -11.78 -5.23 -9.57
C GLY A 78 -11.32 -5.48 -11.02
N SER A 79 -12.27 -5.42 -11.95
CA SER A 79 -12.01 -5.61 -13.38
C SER A 79 -11.37 -4.40 -14.06
N ALA A 80 -11.35 -3.24 -13.40
CA ALA A 80 -10.80 -2.01 -13.94
C ALA A 80 -9.31 -1.87 -13.58
N SER A 81 -8.52 -1.42 -14.56
CA SER A 81 -7.10 -1.15 -14.42
C SER A 81 -6.82 0.28 -14.85
N LEU A 82 -6.50 1.16 -13.90
CA LEU A 82 -6.15 2.57 -14.19
C LEU A 82 -4.96 2.67 -15.16
N SER A 83 -4.02 1.73 -15.06
CA SER A 83 -2.88 1.69 -15.97
C SER A 83 -3.30 1.37 -17.41
N ASP A 84 -4.26 0.47 -17.59
CA ASP A 84 -4.74 0.13 -18.94
C ASP A 84 -5.66 1.22 -19.49
N MET A 85 -6.46 1.88 -18.65
CA MET A 85 -7.23 3.07 -19.02
C MET A 85 -6.31 4.17 -19.59
N ALA A 86 -5.26 4.54 -18.85
CA ALA A 86 -4.29 5.54 -19.29
C ALA A 86 -3.61 5.16 -20.62
N ARG A 87 -3.20 3.90 -20.78
CA ARG A 87 -2.56 3.42 -22.02
C ARG A 87 -3.51 3.28 -23.21
N SER A 88 -4.81 3.13 -22.98
CA SER A 88 -5.83 2.94 -24.02
C SER A 88 -6.57 4.22 -24.42
N GLY A 89 -6.09 5.39 -23.97
CA GLY A 89 -6.63 6.70 -24.37
C GLY A 89 -7.73 7.24 -23.44
N GLN A 90 -7.93 6.64 -22.27
CA GLN A 90 -8.85 7.12 -21.21
C GLN A 90 -8.09 7.84 -20.09
N ASP A 91 -7.03 8.58 -20.44
CA ASP A 91 -6.13 9.24 -19.48
C ASP A 91 -6.86 10.26 -18.61
N ASP A 92 -7.75 11.07 -19.19
CA ASP A 92 -8.55 12.06 -18.45
C ASP A 92 -9.37 11.41 -17.33
N GLU A 93 -10.03 10.29 -17.62
CA GLU A 93 -10.83 9.55 -16.64
C GLU A 93 -9.95 8.89 -15.58
N ALA A 94 -8.83 8.29 -15.98
CA ALA A 94 -7.86 7.73 -15.05
C ALA A 94 -7.29 8.79 -14.11
N CYS A 95 -7.00 9.99 -14.63
CA CYS A 95 -6.50 11.13 -13.87
C CYS A 95 -7.54 11.64 -12.86
N VAL A 96 -8.81 11.72 -13.24
CA VAL A 96 -9.90 12.07 -12.32
C VAL A 96 -9.98 11.08 -11.15
N ILE A 97 -9.90 9.77 -11.42
CA ILE A 97 -9.92 8.75 -10.37
C ILE A 97 -8.69 8.89 -9.45
N LEU A 98 -7.50 9.08 -10.02
CA LEU A 98 -6.27 9.30 -9.25
C LEU A 98 -6.38 10.54 -8.34
N CYS A 99 -6.89 11.65 -8.86
CA CYS A 99 -7.06 12.88 -8.10
C CYS A 99 -8.09 12.72 -6.97
N ALA A 100 -9.18 12.00 -7.22
CA ALA A 100 -10.18 11.70 -6.20
C ALA A 100 -9.60 10.84 -5.07
N VAL A 101 -8.81 9.81 -5.40
CA VAL A 101 -8.12 8.98 -4.40
C VAL A 101 -7.07 9.80 -3.64
N ALA A 102 -6.28 10.64 -4.32
CA ALA A 102 -5.30 11.50 -3.66
C ALA A 102 -5.97 12.48 -2.68
N ALA A 103 -7.12 13.05 -3.04
CA ALA A 103 -7.91 13.89 -2.16
C ALA A 103 -8.39 13.14 -0.91
N GLN A 104 -8.81 11.88 -1.06
CA GLN A 104 -9.15 11.02 0.08
C GLN A 104 -7.91 10.79 0.96
N LEU A 105 -6.79 10.34 0.39
CA LEU A 105 -5.56 10.06 1.14
C LEU A 105 -5.06 11.28 1.93
N HIS A 106 -5.22 12.50 1.41
CA HIS A 106 -4.82 13.75 2.06
C HIS A 106 -5.89 14.40 2.96
N ALA A 107 -7.09 13.80 3.07
CA ALA A 107 -8.13 14.35 3.93
C ALA A 107 -7.70 14.39 5.40
N ARG A 108 -8.18 15.41 6.13
CA ARG A 108 -7.95 15.54 7.57
C ARG A 108 -8.61 14.38 8.30
N ARG A 109 -7.89 13.80 9.26
CA ARG A 109 -8.37 12.70 10.10
C ARG A 109 -8.15 13.03 11.57
N SER A 110 -9.00 12.49 12.43
CA SER A 110 -8.89 12.63 13.88
C SER A 110 -7.77 11.76 14.48
N LYS A 111 -7.42 10.66 13.81
CA LYS A 111 -6.34 9.77 14.22
C LYS A 111 -4.98 10.51 14.07
N PRO A 112 -4.11 10.51 15.09
CA PRO A 112 -2.81 11.14 14.99
C PRO A 112 -1.98 10.48 13.90
N LEU A 113 -1.27 11.29 13.11
CA LEU A 113 -0.38 10.81 12.06
C LEU A 113 0.75 9.96 12.68
N PRO A 114 1.12 8.81 12.10
CA PRO A 114 2.30 8.07 12.55
C PRO A 114 3.58 8.89 12.30
N GLU A 115 4.69 8.46 12.89
CA GLU A 115 6.00 9.02 12.55
C GLU A 115 6.32 8.69 11.08
N LEU A 116 6.52 9.72 10.28
CA LEU A 116 6.86 9.62 8.87
C LEU A 116 8.25 10.20 8.64
N THR A 117 9.01 9.57 7.75
CA THR A 117 10.27 10.12 7.25
C THR A 117 9.98 11.40 6.47
N PRO A 118 10.50 12.57 6.88
CA PRO A 118 10.30 13.80 6.13
C PRO A 118 10.96 13.69 4.75
N LEU A 119 10.34 14.32 3.75
CA LEU A 119 11.02 14.60 2.49
C LEU A 119 12.04 15.71 2.75
N SER A 120 13.27 15.33 3.08
CA SER A 120 14.38 16.29 3.16
C SER A 120 14.57 16.92 1.78
N GLY A 121 14.17 18.18 1.61
CA GLY A 121 14.63 18.98 0.48
C GLY A 121 16.17 19.03 0.49
N PRO A 122 16.84 19.26 -0.66
CA PRO A 122 18.28 19.42 -0.65
C PRO A 122 18.67 20.50 0.37
N SER A 123 19.50 20.14 1.35
CA SER A 123 20.23 21.08 2.20
C SER A 123 21.10 21.96 1.29
N GLY A 124 20.52 23.03 0.76
CA GLY A 124 21.18 23.85 -0.26
C GLY A 124 20.53 25.18 -0.59
N TYR A 125 19.23 25.38 -0.33
CA TYR A 125 18.64 26.72 -0.44
C TYR A 125 18.83 27.48 0.86
N GLY A 126 20.02 28.07 0.98
CA GLY A 126 20.29 29.12 1.94
C GLY A 126 19.27 30.25 1.82
N ASN A 127 18.77 30.66 2.98
CA ASN A 127 18.21 31.96 3.33
C ASN A 127 18.10 32.96 2.16
N VAL A 128 16.93 33.03 1.51
CA VAL A 128 16.55 34.21 0.73
C VAL A 128 15.81 35.14 1.70
N PRO A 129 16.41 36.29 2.08
CA PRO A 129 15.72 37.24 2.95
C PRO A 129 14.46 37.78 2.24
N ARG A 130 13.42 38.00 3.05
CA ARG A 130 12.11 38.54 2.65
C ARG A 130 12.22 39.92 2.01
#